data_AF-A0A0Q7N0Z7-F1
#
_entry.id   AF-A0A0Q7N0Z7-F1
#
_cell.length_a   1.000
_cell.length_b   1.000
_cell.length_c   1.000
_cell.angle_alpha   90.00
_cell.angle_beta   90.00
_cell.angle_gamma   90.00
#
_symmetry.space_group_name_H-M   'P 1'
#
loop_
_entity.id
_entity.type
_entity.pdbx_description
1 polymer ?
#
loop_
_entity_poly.entity_id
_entity_poly.type
_entity_poly.pdbx_seq_one_letter_code
_entity_poly.pdbx_strand_id
1 'polypeptide(L)'
;MTSATSDGAPGAVRPADDRGHHMRTGLKAAMTAGLSGGLLGVTLVAAPAHAAAGDPGLVSLGVDECAQDINGLEVVVTDTHVYRQGRLLPLPGGLDSAVRINDRGDIAGTDDGVAALWRERQLVRIGVADPSDTYSYVTGLNERGDVVGTSGTFGGQSHAFVWTGGAMRVLPGLGGDTGASDINDRGQVSGYAWDGSGAQRAVVWAPDGTLTELGTLGGHSLATALNNRGDVVGYSYTATAGGSMRAVRWPQGAAPVPVEAPGSVLGIASDINERGRVVGNLAIATGPQQGFVHDATGPVRPVAPLVPGETTVLTAVNDYGTAVGCEFSGEASTAVLRYGPR
;
A
#
# COMPACT_ATOMS: atom_id res chain seq x y z
N MET A 1 55.78 21.70 -20.09
CA MET A 1 55.41 23.04 -19.58
C MET A 1 54.41 23.63 -20.55
N THR A 2 53.14 23.67 -20.18
CA THR A 2 52.17 24.70 -20.58
C THR A 2 50.95 24.58 -19.66
N SER A 3 50.37 25.74 -19.42
CA SER A 3 49.62 26.17 -18.24
C SER A 3 48.10 25.96 -18.35
N ALA A 4 47.48 25.95 -17.17
CA ALA A 4 46.07 26.26 -16.88
C ALA A 4 45.61 27.56 -17.58
N THR A 5 44.32 27.82 -17.84
CA THR A 5 43.26 28.07 -16.85
C THR A 5 41.85 27.89 -17.44
N SER A 6 40.91 27.37 -16.64
CA SER A 6 39.47 27.54 -16.84
C SER A 6 38.88 28.14 -15.57
N ASP A 7 38.29 29.32 -15.68
CA ASP A 7 37.55 30.02 -14.63
C ASP A 7 36.06 30.08 -14.99
N GLY A 8 35.18 29.97 -13.99
CA GLY A 8 33.85 30.58 -14.03
C GLY A 8 32.63 29.69 -13.76
N ALA A 9 32.45 29.29 -12.49
CA ALA A 9 31.19 28.80 -11.87
C ALA A 9 30.15 29.96 -11.72
N PRO A 10 28.99 29.88 -10.99
CA PRO A 10 28.47 28.80 -10.12
C PRO A 10 26.92 28.59 -10.13
N GLY A 11 26.45 27.53 -9.47
CA GLY A 11 25.02 27.24 -9.28
C GLY A 11 24.72 26.42 -8.02
N ALA A 12 24.66 27.10 -6.88
CA ALA A 12 23.88 26.84 -5.67
C ALA A 12 23.90 25.44 -5.01
N VAL A 13 24.70 25.36 -3.95
CA VAL A 13 24.53 24.47 -2.78
C VAL A 13 23.38 24.98 -1.91
N ARG A 14 22.46 24.10 -1.49
CA ARG A 14 21.64 24.27 -0.27
C ARG A 14 21.41 22.92 0.43
N PRO A 15 21.17 22.94 1.76
CA PRO A 15 21.83 22.04 2.70
C PRO A 15 20.94 20.91 3.23
N ALA A 16 21.61 19.94 3.85
CA ALA A 16 21.03 18.95 4.76
C ALA A 16 20.28 19.64 5.91
N ASP A 17 19.09 19.14 6.26
CA ASP A 17 18.42 19.45 7.53
C ASP A 17 18.36 18.13 8.32
N ASP A 18 19.26 18.07 9.30
CA ASP A 18 19.33 17.12 10.39
C ASP A 18 18.53 17.72 11.55
N ARG A 19 17.38 17.13 11.92
CA ARG A 19 16.68 17.49 13.15
C ARG A 19 16.15 16.28 13.90
N GLY A 20 17.08 15.74 14.67
CA GLY A 20 16.95 15.32 16.06
C GLY A 20 15.62 15.62 16.77
N HIS A 21 15.15 14.56 17.42
CA HIS A 21 14.39 14.57 18.66
C HIS A 21 14.83 15.67 19.64
N HIS A 22 13.86 16.40 20.21
CA HIS A 22 13.68 16.55 21.66
C HIS A 22 12.58 17.57 22.03
N MET A 23 11.76 17.15 23.00
CA MET A 23 11.12 17.93 24.07
C MET A 23 10.07 19.02 23.75
N ARG A 24 8.86 18.79 24.27
CA ARG A 24 8.12 19.81 25.04
C ARG A 24 7.49 19.23 26.31
N THR A 25 8.11 19.57 27.43
CA THR A 25 7.55 19.54 28.78
C THR A 25 6.70 20.79 29.05
N GLY A 26 5.51 20.59 29.64
CA GLY A 26 4.94 21.46 30.68
C GLY A 26 3.97 22.58 30.26
N LEU A 27 2.70 22.41 30.61
CA LEU A 27 2.03 23.33 31.54
C LEU A 27 0.87 22.64 32.28
N LYS A 28 0.92 22.72 33.61
CA LYS A 28 -0.13 22.33 34.56
C LYS A 28 -1.21 23.41 34.60
N ALA A 29 -2.48 23.01 34.70
CA ALA A 29 -3.47 23.70 35.50
C ALA A 29 -4.42 22.68 36.13
N ALA A 30 -4.44 22.66 37.46
CA ALA A 30 -5.36 21.87 38.27
C ALA A 30 -6.60 22.70 38.62
N MET A 31 -7.77 22.09 38.54
CA MET A 31 -8.91 22.48 39.37
C MET A 31 -9.61 21.21 39.87
N THR A 32 -9.65 21.10 41.19
CA THR A 32 -10.34 20.08 41.99
C THR A 32 -11.74 20.59 42.35
N ALA A 33 -12.76 19.74 42.17
CA ALA A 33 -13.75 19.33 43.18
C ALA A 33 -15.09 18.91 42.55
N GLY A 34 -15.67 17.80 43.04
CA GLY A 34 -17.10 17.51 42.92
C GLY A 34 -17.46 16.08 42.54
N LEU A 35 -17.43 15.16 43.51
CA LEU A 35 -18.09 13.85 43.40
C LEU A 35 -19.62 14.02 43.54
N SER A 36 -20.37 13.66 42.51
CA SER A 36 -21.75 13.18 42.63
C SER A 36 -22.18 12.48 41.34
N GLY A 37 -22.68 11.25 41.47
CA GLY A 37 -22.91 10.31 40.37
C GLY A 37 -23.94 10.72 39.32
N GLY A 38 -23.79 10.15 38.14
CA GLY A 38 -24.75 10.22 37.03
C GLY A 38 -24.34 9.21 35.95
N LEU A 39 -25.31 8.44 35.47
CA LEU A 39 -25.18 7.40 34.45
C LEU A 39 -24.23 7.80 33.30
N LEU A 40 -23.23 6.96 33.01
CA LEU A 40 -22.49 7.01 31.75
C LEU A 40 -23.44 6.63 30.62
N GLY A 41 -23.99 7.64 29.96
CA GLY A 41 -24.63 7.50 28.66
C GLY A 41 -23.57 7.01 27.67
N VAL A 42 -23.70 5.75 27.25
CA VAL A 42 -22.99 5.24 26.09
C VAL A 42 -23.59 5.92 24.88
N THR A 43 -22.88 6.88 24.29
CA THR A 43 -23.21 7.38 22.96
C THR A 43 -22.87 6.26 21.97
N LEU A 44 -23.84 5.38 21.70
CA LEU A 44 -23.76 4.54 20.51
C LEU A 44 -23.75 5.48 19.30
N VAL A 45 -22.66 5.51 18.56
CA VAL A 45 -22.73 5.92 17.15
C VAL A 45 -23.57 4.84 16.48
N ALA A 46 -24.82 5.19 16.15
CA ALA A 46 -25.70 4.29 15.42
C ALA A 46 -25.05 3.95 14.07
N ALA A 47 -24.98 2.66 13.74
CA ALA A 47 -24.69 2.25 12.38
C ALA A 47 -25.69 2.97 11.44
N PRO A 48 -25.22 3.62 10.36
CA PRO A 48 -26.11 4.36 9.48
C PRO A 48 -27.18 3.42 8.93
N ALA A 49 -28.44 3.82 9.06
CA ALA A 49 -29.58 3.12 8.50
C ALA A 49 -29.46 3.08 6.97
N HIS A 50 -29.55 1.87 6.41
CA HIS A 50 -29.32 1.57 5.00
C HIS A 50 -30.31 2.29 4.07
N ALA A 51 -29.81 3.26 3.30
CA ALA A 51 -30.50 3.78 2.13
C ALA A 51 -30.37 2.79 0.95
N ALA A 52 -31.45 2.66 0.19
CA ALA A 52 -31.61 1.72 -0.93
C ALA A 52 -30.61 1.93 -2.09
N ALA A 53 -30.17 0.83 -2.70
CA ALA A 53 -29.67 0.64 -4.08
C ALA A 53 -28.83 1.77 -4.74
N GLY A 54 -28.07 2.54 -3.96
CA GLY A 54 -27.05 3.47 -4.44
C GLY A 54 -25.64 2.89 -4.26
N ASP A 55 -24.66 3.46 -4.97
CA ASP A 55 -23.24 3.25 -4.66
C ASP A 55 -23.01 3.64 -3.19
N PRO A 56 -22.61 2.70 -2.31
CA PRO A 56 -22.29 3.04 -0.93
C PRO A 56 -21.07 3.95 -0.99
N GLY A 57 -21.29 5.25 -0.86
CA GLY A 57 -20.21 6.24 -0.83
C GLY A 57 -19.19 5.96 0.28
N LEU A 58 -18.13 6.76 0.29
CA LEU A 58 -17.11 6.64 1.33
C LEU A 58 -17.67 6.91 2.72
N VAL A 59 -17.05 6.28 3.71
CA VAL A 59 -17.27 6.50 5.14
C VAL A 59 -15.92 6.76 5.78
N SER A 60 -15.80 7.85 6.55
CA SER A 60 -14.58 8.11 7.33
C SER A 60 -14.46 7.13 8.49
N LEU A 61 -13.25 6.63 8.72
CA LEU A 61 -12.91 5.81 9.89
C LEU A 61 -12.56 6.65 11.12
N GLY A 62 -12.46 7.97 10.97
CA GLY A 62 -12.18 8.91 12.07
C GLY A 62 -10.71 8.95 12.51
N VAL A 63 -9.77 8.70 11.59
CA VAL A 63 -8.33 8.78 11.85
C VAL A 63 -7.59 9.46 10.69
N ASP A 64 -6.62 10.31 11.04
CA ASP A 64 -5.90 11.19 10.11
C ASP A 64 -4.66 10.51 9.51
N GLU A 65 -4.89 9.41 8.80
CA GLU A 65 -3.89 8.61 8.07
C GLU A 65 -4.59 7.79 6.98
N CYS A 66 -3.87 7.04 6.14
CA CYS A 66 -4.49 6.14 5.18
C CYS A 66 -4.79 4.77 5.78
N ALA A 67 -5.95 4.20 5.43
CA ALA A 67 -6.15 2.76 5.59
C ALA A 67 -5.26 2.02 4.60
N GLN A 68 -4.52 1.02 5.10
CA GLN A 68 -3.52 0.28 4.34
C GLN A 68 -4.10 -1.01 3.77
N ASP A 69 -4.85 -1.75 4.59
CA ASP A 69 -5.36 -3.06 4.21
C ASP A 69 -6.64 -3.43 4.98
N ILE A 70 -7.42 -4.36 4.43
CA ILE A 70 -8.68 -4.86 5.00
C ILE A 70 -8.83 -6.35 4.77
N ASN A 71 -9.13 -7.10 5.84
CA ASN A 71 -9.41 -8.53 5.72
C ASN A 71 -10.90 -8.86 5.50
N GLY A 72 -11.21 -10.13 5.30
CA GLY A 72 -12.56 -10.67 5.15
C GLY A 72 -13.44 -10.59 6.40
N LEU A 73 -12.87 -10.26 7.56
CA LEU A 73 -13.61 -10.00 8.80
C LEU A 73 -13.92 -8.51 9.02
N GLU A 74 -13.70 -7.68 7.99
CA GLU A 74 -13.83 -6.21 8.03
C GLU A 74 -13.01 -5.56 9.14
N VAL A 75 -11.82 -6.13 9.39
CA VAL A 75 -10.78 -5.50 10.21
C VAL A 75 -9.88 -4.72 9.26
N VAL A 76 -9.77 -3.42 9.49
CA VAL A 76 -8.92 -2.53 8.71
C VAL A 76 -7.67 -2.21 9.51
N VAL A 77 -6.51 -2.27 8.88
CA VAL A 77 -5.28 -1.73 9.44
C VAL A 77 -4.96 -0.40 8.75
N THR A 78 -4.58 0.57 9.56
CA THR A 78 -3.96 1.82 9.11
C THR A 78 -2.48 1.78 9.52
N ASP A 79 -1.74 2.86 9.26
CA ASP A 79 -0.33 2.92 9.68
C ASP A 79 -0.20 2.76 11.21
N THR A 80 -1.06 3.38 12.01
CA THR A 80 -0.94 3.40 13.48
C THR A 80 -2.11 2.77 14.27
N HIS A 81 -3.14 2.26 13.58
CA HIS A 81 -4.34 1.73 14.24
C HIS A 81 -4.91 0.47 13.58
N VAL A 82 -5.76 -0.21 14.35
CA VAL A 82 -6.69 -1.24 13.87
C VAL A 82 -8.10 -0.72 14.06
N TYR A 83 -8.88 -0.69 12.98
CA TYR A 83 -10.31 -0.41 13.03
C TYR A 83 -11.11 -1.71 12.96
N ARG A 84 -12.00 -1.93 13.93
CA ARG A 84 -12.87 -3.10 13.98
C ARG A 84 -14.20 -2.76 14.65
N GLN A 85 -15.31 -3.09 13.99
CA GLN A 85 -16.66 -2.95 14.54
C GLN A 85 -16.96 -1.53 15.09
N GLY A 86 -16.58 -0.49 14.34
CA GLY A 86 -16.82 0.90 14.73
C GLY A 86 -15.86 1.45 15.79
N ARG A 87 -14.80 0.72 16.13
CA ARG A 87 -13.81 1.13 17.12
C ARG A 87 -12.43 1.20 16.50
N LEU A 88 -11.74 2.30 16.79
CA LEU A 88 -10.31 2.47 16.51
C LEU A 88 -9.53 1.99 17.74
N LEU A 89 -8.59 1.10 17.52
CA LEU A 89 -7.71 0.51 18.53
C LEU A 89 -6.26 0.80 18.16
N PRO A 90 -5.34 0.96 19.12
CA PRO A 90 -3.92 1.05 18.80
C PRO A 90 -3.42 -0.24 18.15
N LEU A 91 -2.31 -0.17 17.40
CA LEU A 91 -1.62 -1.37 16.91
C LEU A 91 -1.27 -2.34 18.05
N PRO A 92 -1.29 -3.65 17.78
CA PRO A 92 -0.90 -4.62 18.77
C PRO A 92 0.59 -4.52 19.11
N GLY A 93 0.89 -4.72 20.41
CA GLY A 93 2.14 -4.28 21.04
C GLY A 93 3.40 -4.81 20.39
N GLY A 94 4.14 -3.90 19.74
CA GLY A 94 5.45 -4.15 19.15
C GLY A 94 5.58 -3.69 17.71
N LEU A 95 4.48 -3.45 16.99
CA LEU A 95 4.55 -2.83 15.67
C LEU A 95 4.56 -1.31 15.79
N ASP A 96 5.46 -0.66 15.08
CA ASP A 96 5.50 0.80 14.89
C ASP A 96 4.62 1.23 13.71
N SER A 97 4.48 0.34 12.72
CA SER A 97 3.52 0.51 11.63
C SER A 97 2.89 -0.81 11.19
N ALA A 98 1.70 -0.74 10.60
CA ALA A 98 1.02 -1.87 9.96
C ALA A 98 0.75 -1.59 8.48
N VAL A 99 0.91 -2.63 7.65
CA VAL A 99 0.78 -2.53 6.19
C VAL A 99 -0.19 -3.58 5.65
N ARG A 100 -0.22 -4.78 6.24
CA ARG A 100 -1.06 -5.90 5.79
C ARG A 100 -1.72 -6.63 6.95
N ILE A 101 -2.91 -7.19 6.69
CA ILE A 101 -3.66 -8.03 7.62
C ILE A 101 -4.29 -9.22 6.88
N ASN A 102 -4.15 -10.43 7.43
CA ASN A 102 -4.83 -11.62 6.88
C ASN A 102 -6.11 -11.97 7.68
N ASP A 103 -6.88 -12.95 7.20
CA ASP A 103 -8.14 -13.39 7.83
C ASP A 103 -7.94 -14.08 9.18
N ARG A 104 -6.71 -14.51 9.47
CA ARG A 104 -6.33 -15.03 10.80
C ARG A 104 -6.06 -13.92 11.81
N GLY A 105 -6.00 -12.67 11.35
CA GLY A 105 -5.68 -11.50 12.16
C GLY A 105 -4.20 -11.34 12.44
N ASP A 106 -3.33 -12.02 11.69
CA ASP A 106 -1.90 -11.68 11.68
C ASP A 106 -1.75 -10.31 11.01
N ILE A 107 -0.89 -9.45 11.57
CA ILE A 107 -0.63 -8.12 11.04
C ILE A 107 0.85 -8.00 10.73
N ALA A 108 1.19 -7.62 9.51
CA ALA A 108 2.57 -7.42 9.10
C ALA A 108 2.84 -5.93 8.85
N GLY A 109 4.06 -5.50 9.18
CA GLY A 109 4.46 -4.11 9.11
C GLY A 109 5.92 -3.94 9.55
N THR A 110 6.20 -2.93 10.37
CA THR A 110 7.57 -2.68 10.86
C THR A 110 7.67 -2.57 12.38
N ASP A 111 8.84 -2.94 12.89
CA ASP A 111 9.32 -2.75 14.26
C ASP A 111 10.74 -2.18 14.19
N ASP A 112 10.92 -0.96 14.68
CA ASP A 112 12.19 -0.24 14.72
C ASP A 112 12.88 -0.23 13.34
N GLY A 113 12.11 0.14 12.30
CA GLY A 113 12.57 0.27 10.91
C GLY A 113 12.85 -1.04 10.17
N VAL A 114 12.43 -2.18 10.73
CA VAL A 114 12.68 -3.52 10.16
C VAL A 114 11.37 -4.29 10.02
N ALA A 115 11.27 -5.11 8.98
CA ALA A 115 10.11 -5.96 8.73
C ALA A 115 9.74 -6.81 9.97
N ALA A 116 8.46 -6.84 10.29
CA ALA A 116 7.93 -7.55 11.44
C ALA A 116 6.54 -8.15 11.17
N LEU A 117 6.23 -9.20 11.92
CA LEU A 117 4.93 -9.87 11.90
C LEU A 117 4.41 -9.99 13.34
N TRP A 118 3.25 -9.41 13.60
CA TRP A 118 2.47 -9.72 14.79
C TRP A 118 1.58 -10.94 14.50
N ARG A 119 1.77 -12.01 15.28
CA ARG A 119 1.03 -13.28 15.14
C ARG A 119 0.88 -13.93 16.49
N GLU A 120 -0.30 -14.49 16.77
CA GLU A 120 -0.57 -15.22 18.02
C GLU A 120 -0.19 -14.44 19.31
N ARG A 121 -0.40 -13.11 19.29
CA ARG A 121 -0.01 -12.19 20.39
C ARG A 121 1.49 -12.08 20.64
N GLN A 122 2.31 -12.45 19.67
CA GLN A 122 3.75 -12.30 19.70
C GLN A 122 4.22 -11.47 18.52
N LEU A 123 5.19 -10.59 18.78
CA LEU A 123 5.92 -9.90 17.74
C LEU A 123 7.07 -10.81 17.27
N VAL A 124 7.12 -11.05 15.97
CA VAL A 124 8.24 -11.73 15.30
C VAL A 124 8.95 -10.70 14.46
N ARG A 125 10.15 -10.27 14.89
CA ARG A 125 11.03 -9.43 14.06
C ARG A 125 11.63 -10.31 12.97
N ILE A 126 11.33 -9.98 11.71
CA ILE A 126 11.75 -10.77 10.55
C ILE A 126 13.24 -10.52 10.24
N GLY A 127 13.69 -9.28 10.38
CA GLY A 127 15.08 -8.89 10.14
C GLY A 127 15.32 -8.39 8.71
N VAL A 128 16.57 -8.47 8.29
CA VAL A 128 17.04 -8.05 6.98
C VAL A 128 17.62 -9.23 6.19
N ALA A 129 17.71 -9.09 4.88
CA ALA A 129 18.16 -10.15 3.98
C ALA A 129 19.68 -10.35 4.00
N ASP A 130 20.44 -9.25 4.08
CA ASP A 130 21.90 -9.25 4.21
C ASP A 130 22.31 -8.53 5.50
N PRO A 131 23.35 -8.97 6.24
CA PRO A 131 23.82 -8.26 7.43
C PRO A 131 24.28 -6.81 7.20
N SER A 132 24.56 -6.42 5.96
CA SER A 132 24.86 -5.04 5.57
C SER A 132 23.63 -4.18 5.34
N ASP A 133 22.46 -4.79 5.16
CA ASP A 133 21.20 -4.06 5.00
C ASP A 133 20.87 -3.26 6.26
N THR A 134 20.42 -2.03 6.01
CA THR A 134 20.11 -1.04 7.06
C THR A 134 18.62 -0.81 7.23
N TYR A 135 17.80 -1.36 6.32
CA TYR A 135 16.35 -1.35 6.44
C TYR A 135 15.73 -2.60 5.82
N SER A 136 14.53 -2.93 6.27
CA SER A 136 13.62 -3.80 5.54
C SER A 136 12.17 -3.41 5.85
N TYR A 137 11.28 -3.61 4.89
CA TYR A 137 9.86 -3.34 5.07
C TYR A 137 9.00 -4.40 4.39
N VAL A 138 7.79 -4.57 4.91
CA VAL A 138 6.80 -5.53 4.42
C VAL A 138 5.91 -4.87 3.37
N THR A 139 5.54 -5.63 2.34
CA THR A 139 4.57 -5.22 1.33
C THR A 139 3.46 -6.26 1.12
N GLY A 140 3.65 -7.52 1.50
CA GLY A 140 2.64 -8.56 1.32
C GLY A 140 2.61 -9.57 2.46
N LEU A 141 1.42 -10.13 2.72
CA LEU A 141 1.14 -11.16 3.72
C LEU A 141 0.04 -12.06 3.17
N ASN A 142 0.22 -13.38 3.20
CA ASN A 142 -0.81 -14.32 2.77
C ASN A 142 -1.50 -15.06 3.95
N GLU A 143 -2.49 -15.90 3.63
CA GLU A 143 -3.23 -16.75 4.59
C GLU A 143 -2.43 -17.95 5.07
N ARG A 144 -1.14 -18.06 4.76
CA ARG A 144 -0.18 -18.94 5.46
C ARG A 144 0.66 -18.21 6.50
N GLY A 145 0.66 -16.88 6.48
CA GLY A 145 1.56 -16.08 7.30
C GLY A 145 2.97 -15.98 6.68
N ASP A 146 3.08 -16.25 5.37
CA ASP A 146 4.27 -15.92 4.62
C ASP A 146 4.26 -14.41 4.36
N VAL A 147 5.42 -13.79 4.48
CA VAL A 147 5.59 -12.33 4.35
C VAL A 147 6.54 -12.04 3.20
N VAL A 148 6.23 -11.04 2.38
CA VAL A 148 7.15 -10.53 1.37
C VAL A 148 7.42 -9.06 1.56
N GLY A 149 8.54 -8.60 1.02
CA GLY A 149 8.95 -7.22 1.17
C GLY A 149 10.26 -6.92 0.44
N THR A 150 10.86 -5.81 0.85
CA THR A 150 12.15 -5.35 0.34
C THR A 150 13.11 -5.16 1.50
N SER A 151 14.36 -5.58 1.30
CA SER A 151 15.49 -5.34 2.21
C SER A 151 16.57 -4.59 1.44
N GLY A 152 17.34 -3.72 2.10
CA GLY A 152 18.40 -3.01 1.41
C GLY A 152 19.22 -2.06 2.28
N THR A 153 20.11 -1.34 1.59
CA THR A 153 20.95 -0.29 2.18
C THR A 153 20.77 1.03 1.42
N PHE A 154 20.69 2.15 2.14
CA PHE A 154 20.64 3.47 1.51
C PHE A 154 21.85 3.71 0.60
N GLY A 155 21.60 3.97 -0.69
CA GLY A 155 22.64 4.13 -1.71
C GLY A 155 23.27 2.81 -2.21
N GLY A 156 22.81 1.67 -1.69
CA GLY A 156 23.15 0.33 -2.14
C GLY A 156 22.03 -0.33 -2.96
N GLN A 157 22.18 -1.63 -3.22
CA GLN A 157 21.17 -2.43 -3.90
C GLN A 157 20.03 -2.82 -2.95
N SER A 158 18.83 -2.95 -3.49
CA SER A 158 17.66 -3.47 -2.79
C SER A 158 17.21 -4.83 -3.34
N HIS A 159 16.71 -5.65 -2.44
CA HIS A 159 16.40 -7.05 -2.68
C HIS A 159 14.97 -7.37 -2.24
N ALA A 160 14.17 -7.89 -3.16
CA ALA A 160 12.90 -8.53 -2.84
C ALA A 160 13.16 -9.79 -2.01
N PHE A 161 12.39 -9.99 -0.95
CA PHE A 161 12.48 -11.19 -0.12
C PHE A 161 11.11 -11.86 0.07
N VAL A 162 11.17 -13.15 0.39
CA VAL A 162 10.06 -13.90 0.99
C VAL A 162 10.53 -14.49 2.32
N TRP A 163 9.70 -14.40 3.34
CA TRP A 163 9.87 -15.01 4.64
C TRP A 163 8.79 -16.05 4.86
N THR A 164 9.20 -17.31 5.04
CA THR A 164 8.31 -18.46 5.21
C THR A 164 8.87 -19.35 6.31
N GLY A 165 8.02 -19.71 7.28
CA GLY A 165 8.37 -20.68 8.33
C GLY A 165 9.60 -20.27 9.16
N GLY A 166 9.83 -18.97 9.38
CA GLY A 166 10.96 -18.48 10.15
C GLY A 166 12.23 -18.19 9.34
N ALA A 167 12.25 -18.46 8.03
CA ALA A 167 13.41 -18.27 7.18
C ALA A 167 13.15 -17.23 6.09
N MET A 168 14.08 -16.29 5.93
CA MET A 168 14.10 -15.34 4.82
C MET A 168 14.86 -15.93 3.63
N ARG A 169 14.35 -15.68 2.42
CA ARG A 169 15.00 -15.98 1.15
C ARG A 169 14.88 -14.78 0.21
N VAL A 170 16.00 -14.36 -0.34
CA VAL A 170 16.04 -13.35 -1.41
C VAL A 170 15.49 -13.94 -2.71
N LEU A 171 14.68 -13.16 -3.42
CA LEU A 171 14.15 -13.51 -4.73
C LEU A 171 15.12 -13.07 -5.83
N PRO A 172 15.30 -13.87 -6.90
CA PRO A 172 16.22 -13.51 -7.98
C PRO A 172 15.75 -12.25 -8.72
N GLY A 173 16.68 -11.50 -9.32
CA GLY A 173 16.39 -10.30 -10.11
C GLY A 173 16.84 -10.39 -11.57
N LEU A 174 16.77 -9.26 -12.28
CA LEU A 174 17.18 -9.12 -13.68
C LEU A 174 18.53 -8.40 -13.86
N GLY A 175 19.29 -8.27 -12.77
CA GLY A 175 20.60 -7.60 -12.76
C GLY A 175 20.63 -6.24 -12.07
N GLY A 176 19.49 -5.75 -11.58
CA GLY A 176 19.38 -4.53 -10.76
C GLY A 176 18.54 -4.73 -9.50
N ASP A 177 17.98 -3.64 -8.98
CA ASP A 177 17.13 -3.64 -7.80
C ASP A 177 15.86 -4.48 -7.98
N THR A 178 15.37 -5.05 -6.89
CA THR A 178 14.11 -5.80 -6.86
C THR A 178 13.28 -5.40 -5.65
N GLY A 179 11.96 -5.45 -5.80
CA GLY A 179 11.02 -5.28 -4.71
C GLY A 179 9.81 -6.18 -4.91
N ALA A 180 9.39 -6.86 -3.84
CA ALA A 180 8.12 -7.59 -3.83
C ALA A 180 7.00 -6.61 -3.47
N SER A 181 5.82 -6.80 -4.05
CA SER A 181 4.63 -5.99 -3.78
C SER A 181 3.54 -6.77 -3.06
N ASP A 182 3.40 -8.07 -3.35
CA ASP A 182 2.31 -8.88 -2.83
C ASP A 182 2.60 -10.38 -2.96
N ILE A 183 1.92 -11.22 -2.16
CA ILE A 183 2.04 -12.69 -2.15
C ILE A 183 0.68 -13.36 -2.00
N ASN A 184 0.39 -14.36 -2.83
CA ASN A 184 -0.84 -15.14 -2.72
C ASN A 184 -0.66 -16.46 -1.91
N ASP A 185 -1.75 -17.18 -1.67
CA ASP A 185 -1.78 -18.47 -0.99
C ASP A 185 -1.30 -19.63 -1.86
N ARG A 186 -0.76 -19.36 -3.05
CA ARG A 186 0.05 -20.35 -3.78
C ARG A 186 1.54 -20.12 -3.59
N GLY A 187 1.92 -19.06 -2.90
CA GLY A 187 3.32 -18.64 -2.73
C GLY A 187 3.89 -17.96 -3.98
N GLN A 188 3.03 -17.53 -4.90
CA GLN A 188 3.45 -16.66 -6.00
C GLN A 188 3.61 -15.25 -5.45
N VAL A 189 4.66 -14.56 -5.87
CA VAL A 189 4.97 -13.20 -5.44
C VAL A 189 4.92 -12.30 -6.65
N SER A 190 4.24 -11.16 -6.57
CA SER A 190 4.30 -10.12 -7.60
C SER A 190 5.24 -8.99 -7.18
N GLY A 191 5.78 -8.24 -8.13
CA GLY A 191 6.57 -7.05 -7.83
C GLY A 191 7.26 -6.45 -9.04
N TYR A 192 8.46 -5.95 -8.83
CA TYR A 192 9.30 -5.39 -9.89
C TYR A 192 10.76 -5.85 -9.80
N ALA A 193 11.42 -5.83 -10.96
CA ALA A 193 12.86 -5.99 -11.09
C ALA A 193 13.42 -5.00 -12.12
N TRP A 194 14.59 -4.43 -11.84
CA TRP A 194 15.35 -3.64 -12.81
C TRP A 194 16.28 -4.54 -13.62
N ASP A 195 16.26 -4.38 -14.95
CA ASP A 195 17.20 -5.05 -15.85
C ASP A 195 18.50 -4.25 -16.02
N GLY A 196 19.52 -4.89 -16.60
CA GLY A 196 20.83 -4.26 -16.85
C GLY A 196 20.81 -3.07 -17.82
N SER A 197 19.69 -2.80 -18.50
CA SER A 197 19.51 -1.61 -19.33
C SER A 197 18.92 -0.43 -18.56
N GLY A 198 18.57 -0.63 -17.29
CA GLY A 198 17.88 0.35 -16.46
C GLY A 198 16.37 0.39 -16.72
N ALA A 199 15.76 -0.68 -17.20
CA ALA A 199 14.31 -0.75 -17.32
C ALA A 199 13.69 -1.53 -16.15
N GLN A 200 12.80 -0.87 -15.41
CA GLN A 200 11.90 -1.52 -14.45
C GLN A 200 10.84 -2.39 -15.15
N ARG A 201 10.76 -3.65 -14.75
CA ARG A 201 9.83 -4.67 -15.27
C ARG A 201 8.92 -5.15 -14.15
N ALA A 202 7.61 -5.25 -14.43
CA ALA A 202 6.70 -6.01 -13.60
C ALA A 202 7.06 -7.49 -13.70
N VAL A 203 7.13 -8.18 -12.56
CA VAL A 203 7.53 -9.59 -12.50
C VAL A 203 6.63 -10.39 -11.57
N VAL A 204 6.61 -11.70 -11.79
CA VAL A 204 6.07 -12.69 -10.86
C VAL A 204 7.14 -13.73 -10.56
N TRP A 205 7.35 -14.00 -9.27
CA TRP A 205 8.14 -15.14 -8.82
C TRP A 205 7.22 -16.31 -8.49
N ALA A 206 7.50 -17.48 -9.05
CA ALA A 206 6.89 -18.73 -8.63
C ALA A 206 7.48 -19.18 -7.26
N PRO A 207 6.82 -20.11 -6.55
CA PRO A 207 7.28 -20.57 -5.23
C PRO A 207 8.70 -21.15 -5.24
N ASP A 208 9.10 -21.77 -6.35
CA ASP A 208 10.44 -22.33 -6.58
C ASP A 208 11.51 -21.26 -6.89
N GLY A 209 11.12 -19.99 -6.94
CA GLY A 209 11.98 -18.85 -7.25
C GLY A 209 12.06 -18.50 -8.73
N THR A 210 11.38 -19.23 -9.63
CA THR A 210 11.38 -18.90 -11.06
C THR A 210 10.80 -17.51 -11.27
N LEU A 211 11.60 -16.58 -11.81
CA LEU A 211 11.19 -15.22 -12.18
C LEU A 211 10.59 -15.25 -13.59
N THR A 212 9.40 -14.67 -13.72
CA THR A 212 8.74 -14.40 -15.01
C THR A 212 8.50 -12.91 -15.16
N GLU A 213 9.00 -12.32 -16.24
CA GLU A 213 8.65 -10.95 -16.62
C GLU A 213 7.24 -10.88 -17.19
N LEU A 214 6.48 -9.88 -16.77
CA LEU A 214 5.19 -9.56 -17.34
C LEU A 214 5.35 -8.56 -18.50
N GLY A 215 4.48 -8.65 -19.50
CA GLY A 215 4.50 -7.73 -20.63
C GLY A 215 4.27 -6.28 -20.23
N THR A 216 4.68 -5.34 -21.08
CA THR A 216 4.54 -3.88 -20.85
C THR A 216 3.75 -3.22 -22.00
N LEU A 217 3.16 -2.06 -21.73
CA LEU A 217 2.55 -1.17 -22.74
C LEU A 217 3.58 -0.37 -23.56
N GLY A 218 4.88 -0.57 -23.33
CA GLY A 218 5.96 0.05 -24.09
C GLY A 218 7.02 0.77 -23.24
N GLY A 219 6.83 0.88 -21.92
CA GLY A 219 7.77 1.51 -20.99
C GLY A 219 7.99 0.69 -19.71
N HIS A 220 8.30 1.40 -18.61
CA HIS A 220 8.41 0.80 -17.29
C HIS A 220 7.10 0.17 -16.83
N SER A 221 7.18 -0.84 -15.98
CA SER A 221 6.00 -1.53 -15.42
C SER A 221 6.29 -2.01 -14.01
N LEU A 222 5.24 -2.12 -13.20
CA LEU A 222 5.29 -2.64 -11.84
C LEU A 222 3.99 -3.40 -11.55
N ALA A 223 4.10 -4.58 -10.95
CA ALA A 223 2.97 -5.32 -10.40
C ALA A 223 2.78 -4.94 -8.92
N THR A 224 1.55 -4.57 -8.54
CA THR A 224 1.19 -4.08 -7.21
C THR A 224 0.52 -5.16 -6.36
N ALA A 225 -0.30 -6.02 -6.97
CA ALA A 225 -1.06 -7.05 -6.29
C ALA A 225 -1.34 -8.25 -7.19
N LEU A 226 -1.61 -9.42 -6.58
CA LEU A 226 -2.04 -10.62 -7.29
C LEU A 226 -3.05 -11.44 -6.46
N ASN A 227 -3.99 -12.08 -7.13
CA ASN A 227 -4.92 -13.01 -6.47
C ASN A 227 -4.48 -14.48 -6.61
N ASN A 228 -5.17 -15.38 -5.91
CA ASN A 228 -4.94 -16.81 -5.99
C ASN A 228 -5.26 -17.40 -7.35
N ARG A 229 -6.01 -16.73 -8.24
CA ARG A 229 -6.21 -17.19 -9.63
C ARG A 229 -5.01 -16.89 -10.53
N GLY A 230 -4.00 -16.16 -10.05
CA GLY A 230 -2.83 -15.75 -10.81
C GLY A 230 -3.08 -14.52 -11.69
N ASP A 231 -4.18 -13.80 -11.47
CA ASP A 231 -4.34 -12.48 -12.07
C ASP A 231 -3.48 -11.49 -11.31
N VAL A 232 -2.76 -10.66 -12.04
CA VAL A 232 -1.89 -9.62 -11.49
C VAL A 232 -2.41 -8.26 -11.93
N VAL A 233 -2.27 -7.24 -11.09
CA VAL A 233 -2.57 -5.85 -11.43
C VAL A 233 -1.40 -4.93 -11.10
N GLY A 234 -1.44 -3.71 -11.61
CA GLY A 234 -0.44 -2.68 -11.34
C GLY A 234 -0.50 -1.55 -12.34
N TYR A 235 0.66 -1.09 -12.78
CA TYR A 235 0.76 -0.05 -13.80
C TYR A 235 1.82 -0.34 -14.85
N SER A 236 1.64 0.25 -16.02
CA SER A 236 2.63 0.28 -17.10
C SER A 236 2.63 1.62 -17.80
N TYR A 237 3.82 2.12 -18.14
CA TYR A 237 4.00 3.26 -19.02
C TYR A 237 3.84 2.84 -20.48
N THR A 238 3.24 3.72 -21.29
CA THR A 238 3.05 3.50 -22.74
C THR A 238 4.32 3.69 -23.57
N ALA A 239 5.38 4.25 -22.98
CA ALA A 239 6.68 4.46 -23.60
C ALA A 239 7.75 4.70 -22.52
N THR A 240 9.02 4.43 -22.83
CA THR A 240 10.15 4.66 -21.92
C THR A 240 10.34 6.13 -21.53
N ALA A 241 10.01 7.07 -22.43
CA ALA A 241 10.12 8.50 -22.18
C ALA A 241 8.82 9.21 -22.61
N GLY A 242 8.25 10.03 -21.72
CA GLY A 242 7.03 10.81 -21.99
C GLY A 242 5.75 9.97 -22.12
N GLY A 243 5.78 8.66 -21.85
CA GLY A 243 4.61 7.81 -21.85
C GLY A 243 3.67 8.10 -20.68
N SER A 244 2.37 7.85 -20.86
CA SER A 244 1.40 7.93 -19.76
C SER A 244 1.47 6.66 -18.92
N MET A 245 1.39 6.80 -17.59
CA MET A 245 1.24 5.67 -16.68
C MET A 245 -0.21 5.20 -16.68
N ARG A 246 -0.44 3.94 -17.06
CA ARG A 246 -1.79 3.34 -17.13
C ARG A 246 -1.92 2.24 -16.10
N ALA A 247 -3.06 2.18 -15.42
CA ALA A 247 -3.43 1.01 -14.64
C ALA A 247 -3.59 -0.17 -15.61
N VAL A 248 -3.07 -1.33 -15.23
CA VAL A 248 -3.13 -2.53 -16.08
C VAL A 248 -3.45 -3.76 -15.25
N ARG A 249 -3.97 -4.77 -15.94
CA ARG A 249 -4.14 -6.15 -15.47
C ARG A 249 -3.38 -7.09 -16.38
N TRP A 250 -2.73 -8.09 -15.80
CA TRP A 250 -2.17 -9.25 -16.49
C TRP A 250 -2.96 -10.50 -16.10
N PRO A 251 -3.99 -10.90 -16.87
CA PRO A 251 -4.75 -12.10 -16.57
C PRO A 251 -3.87 -13.34 -16.76
N GLN A 252 -3.58 -14.08 -15.69
CA GLN A 252 -2.79 -15.32 -15.73
C GLN A 252 -1.47 -15.20 -16.52
N GLY A 253 -0.76 -14.08 -16.37
CA GLY A 253 0.51 -13.82 -17.06
C GLY A 253 0.39 -13.47 -18.55
N ALA A 254 -0.83 -13.25 -19.06
CA ALA A 254 -1.04 -12.75 -20.41
C ALA A 254 -0.55 -11.30 -20.59
N ALA A 255 -0.60 -10.80 -21.82
CA ALA A 255 -0.24 -9.41 -22.14
C ALA A 255 -1.06 -8.40 -21.28
N PRO A 256 -0.46 -7.25 -20.93
CA PRO A 256 -1.14 -6.24 -20.13
C PRO A 256 -2.39 -5.72 -20.84
N VAL A 257 -3.49 -5.68 -20.11
CA VAL A 257 -4.74 -5.07 -20.53
C VAL A 257 -4.95 -3.80 -19.69
N PRO A 258 -5.05 -2.61 -20.32
CA PRO A 258 -5.34 -1.37 -19.60
C PRO A 258 -6.68 -1.43 -18.82
N VAL A 259 -6.68 -0.90 -17.60
CA VAL A 259 -7.86 -0.68 -16.75
C VAL A 259 -8.14 0.81 -16.78
N GLU A 260 -9.01 1.24 -17.69
CA GLU A 260 -9.23 2.67 -17.97
C GLU A 260 -10.65 3.12 -17.68
N ALA A 261 -10.78 4.34 -17.16
CA ALA A 261 -12.02 5.10 -17.17
C ALA A 261 -12.03 6.12 -18.32
N PRO A 262 -13.19 6.48 -18.88
CA PRO A 262 -13.29 7.54 -19.88
C PRO A 262 -12.64 8.84 -19.39
N GLY A 263 -11.74 9.42 -20.20
CA GLY A 263 -11.05 10.67 -19.85
C GLY A 263 -9.92 10.54 -18.83
N SER A 264 -9.57 9.31 -18.40
CA SER A 264 -8.41 9.09 -17.55
C SER A 264 -7.10 9.32 -18.30
N VAL A 265 -6.17 10.02 -17.65
CA VAL A 265 -4.84 10.35 -18.20
C VAL A 265 -3.70 9.69 -17.43
N LEU A 266 -4.00 9.21 -16.23
CA LEU A 266 -3.10 8.45 -15.36
C LEU A 266 -3.93 7.40 -14.60
N GLY A 267 -3.36 6.22 -14.34
CA GLY A 267 -3.97 5.22 -13.49
C GLY A 267 -2.96 4.29 -12.82
N ILE A 268 -3.32 3.82 -11.63
CA ILE A 268 -2.64 2.75 -10.89
C ILE A 268 -3.73 1.81 -10.36
N ALA A 269 -3.60 0.51 -10.62
CA ALA A 269 -4.35 -0.49 -9.87
C ALA A 269 -3.56 -0.84 -8.61
N SER A 270 -4.15 -0.65 -7.44
CA SER A 270 -3.48 -0.87 -6.14
C SER A 270 -3.65 -2.31 -5.68
N ASP A 271 -4.84 -2.88 -5.85
CA ASP A 271 -5.18 -4.18 -5.28
C ASP A 271 -6.25 -4.93 -6.10
N ILE A 272 -6.29 -6.26 -5.97
CA ILE A 272 -7.23 -7.16 -6.62
C ILE A 272 -7.68 -8.30 -5.69
N ASN A 273 -8.99 -8.49 -5.54
CA ASN A 273 -9.52 -9.59 -4.74
C ASN A 273 -9.70 -10.91 -5.52
N GLU A 274 -10.15 -11.97 -4.83
CA GLU A 274 -10.35 -13.30 -5.43
C GLU A 274 -11.51 -13.39 -6.41
N ARG A 275 -12.38 -12.38 -6.46
CA ARG A 275 -13.43 -12.23 -7.48
C ARG A 275 -12.96 -11.42 -8.70
N GLY A 276 -11.73 -10.90 -8.64
CA GLY A 276 -11.10 -10.16 -9.72
C GLY A 276 -11.60 -8.73 -9.81
N ARG A 277 -12.19 -8.22 -8.72
CA ARG A 277 -12.46 -6.80 -8.54
C ARG A 277 -11.14 -6.11 -8.21
N VAL A 278 -10.87 -5.04 -8.94
CA VAL A 278 -9.68 -4.22 -8.82
C VAL A 278 -10.05 -2.89 -8.20
N VAL A 279 -9.21 -2.39 -7.30
CA VAL A 279 -9.28 -1.01 -6.82
C VAL A 279 -7.97 -0.29 -7.09
N GLY A 280 -8.03 1.03 -7.08
CA GLY A 280 -6.85 1.86 -7.26
C GLY A 280 -7.23 3.31 -7.40
N ASN A 281 -6.40 4.08 -8.09
CA ASN A 281 -6.61 5.51 -8.32
C ASN A 281 -6.32 5.90 -9.77
N LEU A 282 -7.02 6.92 -10.23
CA LEU A 282 -6.89 7.48 -11.56
C LEU A 282 -6.95 9.00 -11.53
N ALA A 283 -6.22 9.66 -12.44
CA ALA A 283 -6.38 11.09 -12.67
C ALA A 283 -7.29 11.30 -13.88
N ILE A 284 -8.28 12.16 -13.72
CA ILE A 284 -9.18 12.59 -14.79
C ILE A 284 -8.74 13.97 -15.25
N ALA A 285 -8.67 14.20 -16.57
CA ALA A 285 -8.07 15.40 -17.16
C ALA A 285 -8.58 16.75 -16.61
N THR A 286 -9.81 16.79 -16.09
CA THR A 286 -10.48 18.02 -15.66
C THR A 286 -10.90 18.01 -14.18
N GLY A 287 -10.32 17.13 -13.35
CA GLY A 287 -10.74 16.97 -11.96
C GLY A 287 -9.65 16.45 -11.02
N PRO A 288 -9.95 16.35 -9.71
CA PRO A 288 -9.05 15.73 -8.75
C PRO A 288 -8.83 14.26 -9.09
N GLN A 289 -7.75 13.69 -8.55
CA GLN A 289 -7.52 12.26 -8.62
C GLN A 289 -8.63 11.52 -7.84
N GLN A 290 -9.12 10.42 -8.39
CA GLN A 290 -10.19 9.64 -7.81
C GLN A 290 -9.76 8.19 -7.63
N GLY A 291 -10.17 7.62 -6.50
CA GLY A 291 -10.20 6.18 -6.33
C GLY A 291 -11.15 5.56 -7.35
N PHE A 292 -10.94 4.30 -7.71
CA PHE A 292 -11.87 3.59 -8.57
C PHE A 292 -12.10 2.16 -8.10
N VAL A 293 -13.24 1.61 -8.52
CA VAL A 293 -13.55 0.18 -8.43
C VAL A 293 -13.82 -0.34 -9.84
N HIS A 294 -13.24 -1.48 -10.18
CA HIS A 294 -13.44 -2.15 -11.46
C HIS A 294 -13.76 -3.63 -11.22
N ASP A 295 -15.00 -4.03 -11.51
CA ASP A 295 -15.39 -5.44 -11.52
C ASP A 295 -14.78 -6.16 -12.73
N ALA A 296 -14.57 -7.48 -12.62
CA ALA A 296 -13.82 -8.27 -13.60
C ALA A 296 -14.24 -8.08 -15.08
N THR A 297 -15.50 -7.74 -15.34
CA THR A 297 -16.05 -7.52 -16.69
C THR A 297 -16.88 -6.24 -16.81
N GLY A 298 -16.68 -5.26 -15.93
CA GLY A 298 -17.48 -4.02 -15.88
C GLY A 298 -16.71 -2.78 -16.36
N PRO A 299 -17.37 -1.61 -16.45
CA PRO A 299 -16.64 -0.36 -16.60
C PRO A 299 -15.90 -0.03 -15.30
N VAL A 300 -14.78 0.70 -15.42
CA VAL A 300 -14.14 1.34 -14.27
C VAL A 300 -15.07 2.41 -13.71
N ARG A 301 -15.34 2.35 -12.40
CA ARG A 301 -16.24 3.26 -11.68
C ARG A 301 -15.42 4.14 -10.73
N PRO A 302 -15.26 5.44 -11.01
CA PRO A 302 -14.64 6.36 -10.08
C PRO A 302 -15.46 6.49 -8.79
N VAL A 303 -14.78 6.67 -7.67
CA VAL A 303 -15.36 6.81 -6.33
C VAL A 303 -15.25 8.27 -5.91
N ALA A 304 -16.40 8.90 -5.72
CA ALA A 304 -16.48 10.29 -5.28
C ALA A 304 -15.91 10.47 -3.86
N PRO A 305 -15.23 11.61 -3.59
CA PRO A 305 -14.82 11.98 -2.25
C PRO A 305 -16.01 12.22 -1.30
N LEU A 306 -15.76 12.13 -0.01
CA LEU A 306 -16.60 12.67 1.06
C LEU A 306 -16.79 14.18 0.89
N VAL A 307 -15.69 14.89 0.60
CA VAL A 307 -15.69 16.33 0.36
C VAL A 307 -15.53 16.63 -1.14
N PRO A 308 -16.52 17.27 -1.80
CA PRO A 308 -16.45 17.56 -3.23
C PRO A 308 -15.18 18.35 -3.61
N GLY A 309 -14.46 17.85 -4.61
CA GLY A 309 -13.23 18.47 -5.11
C GLY A 309 -11.94 17.88 -4.51
N GLU A 310 -12.04 17.05 -3.48
CA GLU A 310 -10.89 16.40 -2.86
C GLU A 310 -10.46 15.12 -3.59
N THR A 311 -9.25 14.67 -3.28
CA THR A 311 -8.65 13.48 -3.88
C THR A 311 -9.00 12.23 -3.09
N THR A 312 -9.33 11.14 -3.78
CA THR A 312 -9.50 9.82 -3.18
C THR A 312 -8.48 8.82 -3.72
N VAL A 313 -8.03 7.92 -2.85
CA VAL A 313 -7.16 6.79 -3.19
C VAL A 313 -7.72 5.56 -2.50
N LEU A 314 -7.87 4.46 -3.25
CA LEU A 314 -8.17 3.15 -2.69
C LEU A 314 -6.92 2.28 -2.71
N THR A 315 -6.60 1.69 -1.58
CA THR A 315 -5.37 0.94 -1.31
C THR A 315 -5.59 -0.56 -1.30
N ALA A 316 -6.73 -1.03 -0.77
CA ALA A 316 -7.03 -2.44 -0.63
C ALA A 316 -8.52 -2.75 -0.79
N VAL A 317 -8.84 -4.00 -1.15
CA VAL A 317 -10.19 -4.54 -1.33
C VAL A 317 -10.28 -5.98 -0.88
N ASN A 318 -11.20 -6.28 0.04
CA ASN A 318 -11.44 -7.67 0.45
C ASN A 318 -12.31 -8.45 -0.55
N ASP A 319 -12.50 -9.75 -0.31
CA ASP A 319 -13.29 -10.64 -1.16
C ASP A 319 -14.79 -10.33 -1.19
N TYR A 320 -15.30 -9.59 -0.21
CA TYR A 320 -16.67 -9.07 -0.21
C TYR A 320 -16.81 -7.79 -1.05
N GLY A 321 -15.68 -7.25 -1.52
CA GLY A 321 -15.62 -6.06 -2.34
C GLY A 321 -15.74 -4.76 -1.54
N THR A 322 -15.59 -4.83 -0.22
CA THR A 322 -15.37 -3.67 0.65
C THR A 322 -13.95 -3.19 0.43
N ALA A 323 -13.81 -1.90 0.11
CA ALA A 323 -12.53 -1.27 -0.20
C ALA A 323 -12.18 -0.22 0.85
N VAL A 324 -10.89 0.01 1.05
CA VAL A 324 -10.37 1.03 1.97
C VAL A 324 -9.32 1.90 1.30
N GLY A 325 -8.99 3.01 1.94
CA GLY A 325 -7.90 3.88 1.52
C GLY A 325 -7.94 5.21 2.25
N CYS A 326 -7.75 6.30 1.50
CA CYS A 326 -7.79 7.65 2.07
C CYS A 326 -8.44 8.68 1.15
N GLU A 327 -8.97 9.71 1.79
CA GLU A 327 -9.23 11.02 1.20
C GLU A 327 -8.12 11.99 1.60
N PHE A 328 -7.72 12.85 0.68
CA PHE A 328 -6.76 13.93 0.94
C PHE A 328 -7.44 15.28 0.83
N SER A 329 -7.29 16.11 1.87
CA SER A 329 -7.68 17.52 1.87
C SER A 329 -6.47 18.40 2.15
N GLY A 330 -5.89 18.96 1.09
CA GLY A 330 -4.58 19.61 1.16
C GLY A 330 -3.47 18.62 1.56
N GLU A 331 -2.82 18.87 2.69
CA GLU A 331 -1.78 17.99 3.25
C GLU A 331 -2.34 16.93 4.22
N ALA A 332 -3.60 17.04 4.63
CA ALA A 332 -4.23 16.10 5.54
C ALA A 332 -4.77 14.87 4.79
N SER A 333 -4.60 13.69 5.38
CA SER A 333 -5.21 12.43 4.90
C SER A 333 -6.19 11.90 5.94
N THR A 334 -7.34 11.39 5.52
CA THR A 334 -8.31 10.73 6.40
C THR A 334 -8.60 9.33 5.90
N ALA A 335 -8.58 8.33 6.79
CA ALA A 335 -8.84 6.95 6.43
C ALA A 335 -10.32 6.77 6.07
N VAL A 336 -10.57 6.09 4.95
CA VAL A 336 -11.93 5.86 4.44
C VAL A 336 -12.19 4.39 4.14
N LEU A 337 -13.46 4.03 4.17
CA LEU A 337 -13.97 2.72 3.80
C LEU A 337 -15.19 2.88 2.87
N ARG A 338 -15.29 1.98 1.89
CA ARG A 338 -16.41 1.84 0.95
C ARG A 338 -16.95 0.42 1.03
N TYR A 339 -18.20 0.23 1.43
CA TYR A 339 -18.78 -1.11 1.52
C TYR A 339 -18.93 -1.76 0.13
N GLY A 340 -18.74 -3.08 0.06
CA GLY A 340 -19.07 -3.86 -1.12
C GLY A 340 -20.58 -3.93 -1.37
N PRO A 341 -21.02 -4.29 -2.59
CA PRO A 341 -22.40 -4.69 -2.82
C PRO A 341 -22.70 -5.95 -1.99
N ARG A 342 -23.79 -5.92 -1.23
CA ARG A 342 -24.30 -7.08 -0.49
C ARG A 342 -24.96 -8.10 -1.41
#